data_AF-A0A2V5I5U5-F1
#
_entry.id   AF-A0A2V5I5U5-F1
#
_cell.length_a   1.000
_cell.length_b   1.000
_cell.length_c   1.000
_cell.angle_alpha   90.00
_cell.angle_beta   90.00
_cell.angle_gamma   90.00
#
_symmetry.space_group_name_H-M   'P 1'
#
loop_
_entity.id
_entity.type
_entity.pdbx_description
1 polymer ?
#
loop_
_entity_poly.entity_id
_entity_poly.type
_entity_poly.pdbx_seq_one_letter_code
_entity_poly.pdbx_strand_id
1 'polypeptide(L)'
;MPSAWTDDTTNDQPANDASSPTPAADFLTTEIYNIGAQPGIRSLPPSPERDFLALTWGPVVYRTAYSARADRLLPVFLRALSHEVQAAIPRRLPGTPKQRHLLETSYACKVFSDETRFAGAGAEIGAVRRAFHDWKRADLALPLMELPARLRVCLVVDEGVLRALERMMTTTTTTTTTQEKDTDEEARESSAEDGIEKGSAEMSYGSCPVIMVEENFPDRRRRDSNPADGEYPGWTQVALSAVVEVLEGMRFGNGLSRFHRSGRIYLGESQWS
;
A
#
# COMPACT_ATOMS: atom_id res chain seq x y z
N MET A 1 -47.60 -24.51 53.85
CA MET A 1 -47.57 -24.18 52.41
C MET A 1 -46.27 -23.45 52.12
N PRO A 2 -45.59 -23.74 50.99
CA PRO A 2 -44.14 -23.58 50.85
C PRO A 2 -43.72 -22.37 49.98
N SER A 3 -42.40 -22.19 49.91
CA SER A 3 -41.62 -21.50 48.86
C SER A 3 -41.45 -19.98 49.06
N ALA A 4 -40.28 -19.36 48.84
CA ALA A 4 -39.08 -19.83 48.18
C ALA A 4 -37.86 -19.11 48.77
N TRP A 5 -36.81 -19.89 49.05
CA TRP A 5 -35.45 -19.40 48.91
C TRP A 5 -35.19 -19.23 47.41
N THR A 6 -34.61 -18.10 47.01
CA THR A 6 -33.95 -18.01 45.72
C THR A 6 -32.54 -17.55 45.96
N ASP A 7 -31.64 -18.46 45.59
CA ASP A 7 -30.20 -18.34 45.60
C ASP A 7 -29.72 -17.03 44.96
N ASP A 8 -28.81 -16.40 45.68
CA ASP A 8 -27.90 -15.39 45.15
C ASP A 8 -26.84 -16.14 44.31
N THR A 9 -27.25 -16.62 43.13
CA THR A 9 -26.32 -17.12 42.13
C THR A 9 -25.60 -15.92 41.52
N THR A 10 -24.41 -15.68 42.06
CA THR A 10 -23.27 -15.05 41.39
C THR A 10 -23.09 -15.68 40.01
N ASN A 11 -23.75 -15.11 39.02
CA ASN A 11 -23.52 -15.43 37.63
C ASN A 11 -22.27 -14.64 37.21
N ASP A 12 -21.09 -15.14 37.60
CA ASP A 12 -19.81 -14.85 36.94
C ASP A 12 -19.87 -15.43 35.53
N GLN A 13 -20.62 -14.75 34.67
CA GLN A 13 -20.51 -14.92 33.25
C GLN A 13 -19.21 -14.20 32.86
N PRO A 14 -18.20 -14.89 32.31
CA PRO A 14 -17.02 -14.20 31.81
C PRO A 14 -17.53 -13.22 30.76
N ALA A 15 -17.32 -11.92 31.02
CA ALA A 15 -17.53 -10.88 30.05
C ALA A 15 -16.81 -11.34 28.79
N ASN A 16 -17.60 -11.71 27.79
CA ASN A 16 -17.10 -12.11 26.51
C ASN A 16 -16.52 -10.82 25.93
N ASP A 17 -15.22 -10.63 26.11
CA ASP A 17 -14.38 -9.61 25.48
C ASP A 17 -14.41 -9.85 23.96
N ALA A 18 -15.58 -9.69 23.36
CA ALA A 18 -15.69 -9.37 21.95
C ALA A 18 -15.18 -7.94 21.83
N SER A 19 -13.85 -7.81 21.85
CA SER A 19 -13.12 -6.59 21.57
C SER A 19 -13.76 -5.95 20.34
N SER A 20 -14.17 -4.69 20.46
CA SER A 20 -14.63 -3.91 19.31
C SER A 20 -13.68 -4.10 18.13
N PRO A 21 -14.20 -4.28 16.90
CA PRO A 21 -13.36 -4.52 15.74
C PRO A 21 -12.36 -3.37 15.60
N THR A 22 -11.06 -3.72 15.58
CA THR A 22 -9.99 -2.75 15.35
C THR A 22 -9.83 -2.53 13.84
N PRO A 23 -9.36 -1.37 13.38
CA PRO A 23 -9.08 -1.15 11.97
C PRO A 23 -8.17 -2.22 11.34
N ALA A 24 -7.18 -2.72 12.10
CA ALA A 24 -6.35 -3.84 11.68
C ALA A 24 -7.15 -5.16 11.52
N ALA A 25 -8.06 -5.47 12.45
CA ALA A 25 -8.92 -6.66 12.35
C ALA A 25 -9.83 -6.59 11.13
N ASP A 26 -10.44 -5.43 10.89
CA ASP A 26 -11.28 -5.22 9.71
C ASP A 26 -10.46 -5.37 8.44
N PHE A 27 -9.26 -4.79 8.39
CA PHE A 27 -8.35 -4.90 7.24
C PHE A 27 -8.00 -6.35 6.93
N LEU A 28 -7.53 -7.10 7.93
CA LEU A 28 -7.21 -8.52 7.78
C LEU A 28 -8.41 -9.33 7.30
N THR A 29 -9.60 -9.02 7.81
CA THR A 29 -10.83 -9.71 7.40
C THR A 29 -11.13 -9.47 5.92
N THR A 30 -11.15 -8.21 5.47
CA THR A 30 -11.51 -7.89 4.08
C THR A 30 -10.42 -8.20 3.07
N GLU A 31 -9.16 -8.01 3.45
CA GLU A 31 -8.01 -8.12 2.54
C GLU A 31 -7.30 -9.47 2.64
N ILE A 32 -7.50 -10.30 3.66
CA ILE A 32 -6.80 -11.60 3.71
C ILE A 32 -7.82 -12.72 3.85
N TYR A 33 -8.57 -12.73 4.96
CA TYR A 33 -9.41 -13.88 5.31
C TYR A 33 -10.57 -14.11 4.34
N ASN A 34 -11.29 -13.04 3.96
CA ASN A 34 -12.48 -13.19 3.12
C ASN A 34 -12.15 -13.63 1.70
N ILE A 35 -11.01 -13.20 1.13
CA ILE A 35 -10.61 -13.53 -0.24
C ILE A 35 -10.21 -14.99 -0.33
N GLY A 36 -9.33 -15.45 0.56
CA GLY A 36 -8.90 -16.85 0.59
C GLY A 36 -10.06 -17.83 0.84
N ALA A 37 -11.10 -17.37 1.53
CA ALA A 37 -12.31 -18.15 1.79
C ALA A 37 -13.34 -18.14 0.63
N GLN A 38 -13.18 -17.28 -0.39
CA GLN A 38 -14.15 -17.20 -1.49
C GLN A 38 -14.20 -18.52 -2.27
N PRO A 39 -15.40 -19.07 -2.57
CA PRO A 39 -15.53 -20.35 -3.27
C PRO A 39 -14.76 -20.44 -4.59
N GLY A 40 -14.64 -19.33 -5.34
CA GLY A 40 -13.87 -19.28 -6.58
C GLY A 40 -12.35 -19.27 -6.40
N ILE A 41 -11.83 -18.71 -5.31
CA ILE A 41 -10.39 -18.67 -5.01
C ILE A 41 -9.96 -19.97 -4.32
N ARG A 42 -10.76 -20.43 -3.35
CA ARG A 42 -10.51 -21.63 -2.56
C ARG A 42 -10.46 -22.91 -3.41
N SER A 43 -11.20 -22.93 -4.51
CA SER A 43 -11.24 -24.07 -5.44
C SER A 43 -10.06 -24.10 -6.42
N LEU A 44 -9.25 -23.04 -6.50
CA LEU A 44 -8.05 -23.03 -7.32
C LEU A 44 -6.98 -23.96 -6.73
N PRO A 45 -6.24 -24.71 -7.57
CA PRO A 45 -5.10 -25.49 -7.10
C PRO A 45 -4.06 -24.56 -6.45
N PRO A 46 -3.25 -25.06 -5.50
CA PRO A 46 -2.12 -24.28 -4.98
C PRO A 46 -1.23 -23.78 -6.11
N SER A 47 -1.05 -22.47 -6.18
CA SER A 47 -0.17 -21.80 -7.13
C SER A 47 0.35 -20.50 -6.52
N PRO A 48 1.48 -19.96 -7.00
CA PRO A 48 1.97 -18.66 -6.54
C PRO A 48 0.92 -17.55 -6.64
N GLU A 49 0.09 -17.57 -7.69
CA GLU A 49 -1.00 -16.62 -7.92
C GLU A 49 -2.10 -16.75 -6.86
N ARG A 50 -2.50 -17.99 -6.54
CA ARG A 50 -3.48 -18.25 -5.48
C ARG A 50 -2.95 -17.83 -4.12
N ASP A 51 -1.69 -18.15 -3.83
CA ASP A 51 -1.07 -17.85 -2.55
C ASP A 51 -0.88 -16.35 -2.35
N PHE A 52 -0.53 -15.60 -3.41
CA PHE A 52 -0.57 -14.13 -3.38
C PHE A 52 -1.98 -13.62 -3.00
N LEU A 53 -3.03 -14.16 -3.59
CA LEU A 53 -4.41 -13.74 -3.32
C LEU A 53 -4.89 -14.10 -1.91
N ALA A 54 -4.55 -15.29 -1.43
CA ALA A 54 -5.10 -15.86 -0.20
C ALA A 54 -4.25 -15.60 1.05
N LEU A 55 -2.94 -15.40 0.91
CA LEU A 55 -1.99 -15.34 2.03
C LEU A 55 -1.33 -13.98 2.19
N THR A 56 -1.42 -13.10 1.19
CA THR A 56 -0.73 -11.81 1.21
C THR A 56 -1.68 -10.65 0.96
N TRP A 57 -1.23 -9.46 1.34
CA TRP A 57 -1.84 -8.20 0.95
C TRP A 57 -0.76 -7.21 0.53
N GLY A 58 -1.16 -6.22 -0.25
CA GLY A 58 -0.27 -5.18 -0.74
C GLY A 58 -0.70 -4.67 -2.11
N PRO A 59 -0.10 -3.59 -2.58
CA PRO A 59 -0.45 -3.03 -3.87
C PRO A 59 0.01 -3.94 -5.01
N VAL A 60 -0.77 -3.93 -6.09
CA VAL A 60 -0.31 -4.44 -7.38
C VAL A 60 0.44 -3.32 -8.09
N VAL A 61 1.67 -3.60 -8.53
CA VAL A 61 2.53 -2.67 -9.24
C VAL A 61 2.60 -3.05 -10.70
N TYR A 62 2.18 -2.14 -11.57
CA TYR A 62 2.41 -2.23 -13.00
C TYR A 62 3.66 -1.44 -13.38
N ARG A 63 4.73 -2.16 -13.71
CA ARG A 63 5.93 -1.59 -14.31
C ARG A 63 5.66 -1.20 -15.76
N THR A 64 5.93 0.05 -16.12
CA THR A 64 5.84 0.54 -17.53
C THR A 64 7.17 1.15 -18.02
N ALA A 65 8.19 1.22 -17.16
CA ALA A 65 9.53 1.66 -17.48
C ALA A 65 10.50 0.49 -17.71
N TYR A 66 11.12 0.43 -18.89
CA TYR A 66 11.96 -0.72 -19.32
C TYR A 66 13.39 -0.31 -19.69
N SER A 67 13.86 0.85 -19.25
CA SER A 67 15.25 1.25 -19.44
C SER A 67 16.20 0.54 -18.47
N ALA A 68 17.48 0.48 -18.80
CA ALA A 68 18.52 0.03 -17.87
C ALA A 68 18.56 0.85 -16.57
N ARG A 69 18.14 2.13 -16.62
CA ARG A 69 17.91 2.93 -15.41
C ARG A 69 16.76 2.35 -14.59
N ALA A 70 15.64 2.01 -15.23
CA ALA A 70 14.48 1.45 -14.56
C ALA A 70 14.81 0.13 -13.86
N ASP A 71 15.60 -0.75 -14.49
CA ASP A 71 16.05 -2.01 -13.88
C ASP A 71 16.85 -1.79 -12.58
N ARG A 72 17.67 -0.74 -12.54
CA ARG A 72 18.45 -0.39 -11.35
C ARG A 72 17.59 0.23 -10.25
N LEU A 73 16.61 1.06 -10.62
CA LEU A 73 15.81 1.83 -9.66
C LEU A 73 14.58 1.07 -9.12
N LEU A 74 14.04 0.12 -9.87
CA LEU A 74 12.86 -0.65 -9.44
C LEU A 74 13.08 -1.37 -8.10
N PRO A 75 14.20 -2.08 -7.84
CA PRO A 75 14.44 -2.68 -6.53
C PRO A 75 14.49 -1.64 -5.39
N VAL A 76 15.00 -0.44 -5.67
CA VAL A 76 15.04 0.63 -4.67
C VAL A 76 13.64 1.17 -4.39
N PHE A 77 12.84 1.37 -5.45
CA PHE A 77 11.45 1.74 -5.35
C PHE A 77 10.64 0.74 -4.50
N LEU A 78 10.80 -0.56 -4.74
CA LEU A 78 10.08 -1.60 -4.00
C LEU A 78 10.48 -1.63 -2.52
N ARG A 79 11.76 -1.41 -2.21
CA ARG A 79 12.21 -1.27 -0.81
C ARG A 79 11.63 -0.02 -0.14
N ALA A 80 11.62 1.11 -0.85
CA ALA A 80 11.01 2.35 -0.36
C ALA A 80 9.51 2.15 -0.07
N LEU A 81 8.79 1.54 -1.01
CA LEU A 81 7.38 1.22 -0.84
C LEU A 81 7.14 0.29 0.36
N SER A 82 7.94 -0.76 0.52
CA SER A 82 7.84 -1.67 1.67
C SER A 82 8.07 -0.94 2.99
N HIS A 83 9.07 -0.06 3.05
CA HIS A 83 9.37 0.75 4.22
C HIS A 83 8.20 1.67 4.58
N GLU A 84 7.69 2.44 3.61
CA GLU A 84 6.57 3.36 3.83
C GLU A 84 5.30 2.63 4.27
N VAL A 85 5.01 1.45 3.70
CA VAL A 85 3.88 0.63 4.13
C VAL A 85 4.05 0.18 5.58
N GLN A 86 5.22 -0.35 5.96
CA GLN A 86 5.49 -0.78 7.33
C GLN A 86 5.39 0.39 8.33
N ALA A 87 5.94 1.55 7.99
CA ALA A 87 5.87 2.76 8.80
C ALA A 87 4.43 3.32 8.94
N ALA A 88 3.54 3.02 7.99
CA ALA A 88 2.16 3.46 8.02
C ALA A 88 1.25 2.54 8.84
N ILE A 89 1.54 1.23 8.96
CA ILE A 89 0.69 0.24 9.64
C ILE A 89 0.29 0.69 11.06
N PRO A 90 1.20 1.09 11.97
CA PRO A 90 0.80 1.45 13.33
C PRO A 90 -0.14 2.65 13.41
N ARG A 91 -0.04 3.59 12.45
CA ARG A 91 -0.80 4.85 12.43
C ARG A 91 -2.13 4.72 11.70
N ARG A 92 -2.16 3.97 10.60
CA ARG A 92 -3.35 3.81 9.73
C ARG A 92 -4.18 2.59 10.08
N LEU A 93 -3.55 1.52 10.52
CA LEU A 93 -4.21 0.27 10.87
C LEU A 93 -3.95 -0.07 12.35
N PRO A 94 -4.43 0.75 13.31
CA PRO A 94 -4.25 0.46 14.72
C PRO A 94 -4.94 -0.85 15.09
N GLY A 95 -4.30 -1.60 15.98
CA GLY A 95 -4.75 -2.91 16.42
C GLY A 95 -3.78 -3.55 17.39
N THR A 96 -4.10 -4.77 17.80
CA THR A 96 -3.24 -5.53 18.73
C THR A 96 -1.87 -5.81 18.09
N PRO A 97 -0.81 -6.02 18.90
CA PRO A 97 0.52 -6.37 18.37
C PRO A 97 0.48 -7.57 17.42
N LYS A 98 -0.36 -8.58 17.70
CA LYS A 98 -0.55 -9.74 16.83
C LYS A 98 -1.15 -9.38 15.47
N GLN A 99 -2.14 -8.49 15.44
CA GLN A 99 -2.76 -8.04 14.20
C GLN A 99 -1.77 -7.24 13.34
N ARG A 100 -1.02 -6.31 13.96
CA ARG A 100 0.00 -5.52 13.26
C ARG A 100 1.14 -6.39 12.73
N HIS A 101 1.64 -7.32 13.54
CA HIS A 101 2.64 -8.28 13.10
C HIS A 101 2.15 -9.13 11.92
N LEU A 102 0.89 -9.57 11.94
CA LEU A 102 0.33 -10.30 10.80
C LEU A 102 0.28 -9.41 9.54
N LEU A 103 -0.14 -8.15 9.65
CA LEU A 103 -0.10 -7.20 8.53
C LEU A 103 1.32 -7.02 8.00
N GLU A 104 2.32 -6.83 8.85
CA GLU A 104 3.72 -6.64 8.45
C GLU A 104 4.28 -7.88 7.73
N THR A 105 4.02 -9.08 8.28
CA THR A 105 4.56 -10.35 7.76
C THR A 105 3.84 -10.86 6.52
N SER A 106 2.56 -10.52 6.35
CA SER A 106 1.76 -10.88 5.16
C SER A 106 1.81 -9.82 4.06
N TYR A 107 2.55 -8.73 4.26
CA TYR A 107 2.76 -7.72 3.22
C TYR A 107 3.59 -8.28 2.07
N ALA A 108 3.03 -8.27 0.86
CA ALA A 108 3.74 -8.54 -0.38
C ALA A 108 3.14 -7.71 -1.52
N CYS A 109 4.00 -7.11 -2.33
CA CYS A 109 3.57 -6.47 -3.58
C CYS A 109 3.69 -7.47 -4.73
N LYS A 110 2.76 -7.41 -5.68
CA LYS A 110 2.86 -8.17 -6.94
C LYS A 110 3.22 -7.20 -8.04
N VAL A 111 4.38 -7.44 -8.66
CA VAL A 111 4.81 -6.70 -9.84
C VAL A 111 4.41 -7.49 -11.08
N PHE A 112 3.80 -6.81 -12.04
CA PHE A 112 3.59 -7.35 -13.39
C PHE A 112 4.04 -6.31 -14.42
N SER A 113 4.27 -6.79 -15.64
CA SER A 113 4.82 -6.01 -16.73
C SER A 113 4.38 -6.56 -18.08
N ASP A 114 4.35 -5.70 -19.09
CA ASP A 114 4.18 -6.04 -20.50
C ASP A 114 5.12 -5.15 -21.31
N GLU A 115 6.37 -5.60 -21.42
CA GLU A 115 7.42 -4.86 -22.13
C GLU A 115 7.09 -4.73 -23.62
N THR A 116 6.45 -5.75 -24.19
CA THR A 116 6.08 -5.76 -25.61
C THR A 116 5.10 -4.66 -25.99
N ARG A 117 4.23 -4.25 -25.06
CA ARG A 117 3.27 -3.16 -25.26
C ARG A 117 3.85 -1.76 -25.08
N PHE A 118 4.90 -1.59 -24.26
CA PHE A 118 5.31 -0.27 -23.76
C PHE A 118 6.80 0.05 -23.88
N ALA A 119 7.57 -0.80 -24.57
CA ALA A 119 8.95 -0.48 -24.93
C ALA A 119 9.00 0.75 -25.85
N GLY A 120 9.39 1.91 -25.31
CA GLY A 120 9.76 3.11 -26.07
C GLY A 120 8.72 4.23 -26.15
N ALA A 121 7.46 3.98 -25.83
CA ALA A 121 6.42 5.00 -25.69
C ALA A 121 5.70 4.76 -24.37
N GLY A 122 5.78 5.73 -23.45
CA GLY A 122 5.18 5.61 -22.12
C GLY A 122 3.72 5.14 -22.19
N ALA A 123 3.31 4.32 -21.21
CA ALA A 123 1.99 3.71 -21.22
C ALA A 123 0.89 4.75 -20.97
N GLU A 124 -0.02 4.92 -21.93
CA GLU A 124 -1.26 5.65 -21.68
C GLU A 124 -2.08 4.94 -20.58
N ILE A 125 -2.67 5.70 -19.67
CA ILE A 125 -3.44 5.15 -18.54
C ILE A 125 -4.56 4.21 -19.00
N GLY A 126 -5.20 4.49 -20.14
CA GLY A 126 -6.21 3.59 -20.71
C GLY A 126 -5.64 2.20 -21.09
N ALA A 127 -4.40 2.15 -21.57
CA ALA A 127 -3.71 0.90 -21.88
C ALA A 127 -3.25 0.18 -20.60
N VAL A 128 -2.78 0.93 -19.60
CA VAL A 128 -2.45 0.40 -18.26
C VAL A 128 -3.67 -0.30 -17.66
N ARG A 129 -4.83 0.37 -17.68
CA ARG A 129 -6.09 -0.13 -17.14
C ARG A 129 -6.52 -1.44 -17.80
N ARG A 130 -6.48 -1.50 -19.13
CA ARG A 130 -6.81 -2.73 -19.89
C ARG A 130 -5.87 -3.88 -19.52
N ALA A 131 -4.57 -3.64 -19.52
CA ALA A 131 -3.61 -4.67 -19.18
C ALA A 131 -3.73 -5.15 -17.72
N PHE A 132 -4.03 -4.26 -16.76
CA PHE A 132 -4.28 -4.66 -15.38
C PHE A 132 -5.53 -5.56 -15.27
N HIS A 133 -6.60 -5.19 -15.96
CA HIS A 133 -7.82 -5.98 -16.03
C HIS A 133 -7.60 -7.35 -16.71
N ASP A 134 -6.85 -7.39 -17.81
CA ASP A 134 -6.54 -8.62 -18.54
C ASP A 134 -5.66 -9.54 -17.69
N TRP A 135 -4.63 -8.99 -17.02
CA TRP A 135 -3.76 -9.71 -16.10
C TRP A 135 -4.55 -10.40 -14.98
N LYS A 136 -5.53 -9.71 -14.38
CA LYS A 136 -6.38 -10.29 -13.34
C LYS A 136 -7.24 -11.46 -13.82
N ARG A 137 -7.63 -11.47 -15.10
CA ARG A 137 -8.42 -12.55 -15.68
C ARG A 137 -7.56 -13.70 -16.16
N ALA A 138 -6.47 -13.39 -16.85
CA ALA A 138 -5.59 -14.38 -17.46
C ALA A 138 -4.71 -15.08 -16.42
N ASP A 139 -4.05 -14.31 -15.56
CA ASP A 139 -3.02 -14.83 -14.66
C ASP A 139 -3.62 -15.22 -13.31
N LEU A 140 -4.49 -14.37 -12.76
CA LEU A 140 -5.08 -14.60 -11.44
C LEU A 140 -6.39 -15.40 -11.47
N ALA A 141 -6.90 -15.72 -12.66
CA ALA A 141 -8.17 -16.44 -12.86
C ALA A 141 -9.32 -15.91 -11.98
N LEU A 142 -9.35 -14.60 -11.73
CA LEU A 142 -10.27 -14.03 -10.75
C LEU A 142 -11.72 -14.16 -11.26
N PRO A 143 -12.62 -14.77 -10.46
CA PRO A 143 -14.04 -14.79 -10.78
C PRO A 143 -14.62 -13.36 -10.77
N LEU A 144 -15.76 -13.17 -11.44
CA LEU A 144 -16.52 -11.92 -11.41
C LEU A 144 -17.19 -11.73 -10.03
N MET A 145 -16.40 -11.38 -9.02
CA MET A 145 -16.81 -11.06 -7.65
C MET A 145 -16.43 -9.62 -7.28
N GLU A 146 -16.97 -9.12 -6.17
CA GLU A 146 -16.47 -7.87 -5.60
C GLU A 146 -15.03 -8.07 -5.13
N LEU A 147 -14.12 -7.33 -5.75
CA LEU A 147 -12.69 -7.42 -5.46
C LEU A 147 -12.33 -6.54 -4.27
N PRO A 148 -11.37 -6.98 -3.43
CA PRO A 148 -10.80 -6.13 -2.38
C PRO A 148 -10.19 -4.85 -2.96
N ALA A 149 -9.99 -3.84 -2.11
CA ALA A 149 -9.49 -2.54 -2.54
C ALA A 149 -8.14 -2.68 -3.28
N ARG A 150 -7.25 -3.56 -2.80
CA ARG A 150 -5.94 -3.78 -3.43
C ARG A 150 -5.99 -4.32 -4.86
N LEU A 151 -7.08 -4.98 -5.25
CA LEU A 151 -7.26 -5.53 -6.61
C LEU A 151 -8.11 -4.63 -7.50
N ARG A 152 -8.60 -3.49 -6.97
CA ARG A 152 -9.33 -2.47 -7.74
C ARG A 152 -8.43 -1.35 -8.24
N VAL A 153 -7.21 -1.26 -7.72
CA VAL A 153 -6.20 -0.26 -8.10
C VAL A 153 -4.86 -0.91 -8.37
N CYS A 154 -4.14 -0.36 -9.36
CA CYS A 154 -2.73 -0.65 -9.56
C CYS A 154 -1.88 0.63 -9.39
N LEU A 155 -0.68 0.45 -8.83
CA LEU A 155 0.38 1.45 -8.84
C LEU A 155 1.12 1.37 -10.17
N VAL A 156 1.26 2.48 -10.88
CA VAL A 156 2.06 2.54 -12.11
C VAL A 156 3.43 3.09 -11.79
N VAL A 157 4.45 2.32 -12.16
CA VAL A 157 5.86 2.71 -12.06
C VAL A 157 6.38 2.99 -13.46
N ASP A 158 6.36 4.27 -13.82
CA ASP A 158 6.86 4.77 -15.09
C ASP A 158 8.25 5.45 -14.92
N GLU A 159 8.78 5.96 -16.02
CA GLU A 159 10.07 6.67 -16.01
C GLU A 159 10.03 7.95 -15.17
N GLY A 160 8.86 8.59 -15.03
CA GLY A 160 8.68 9.81 -14.23
C GLY A 160 8.83 9.53 -12.74
N VAL A 161 8.17 8.47 -12.25
CA VAL A 161 8.28 7.97 -10.87
C VAL A 161 9.73 7.64 -10.54
N LEU A 162 10.40 6.87 -11.40
CA LEU A 162 11.78 6.45 -11.13
C LEU A 162 12.77 7.63 -11.18
N ARG A 163 12.58 8.62 -12.08
CA ARG A 163 13.37 9.86 -12.07
C ARG A 163 13.12 10.71 -10.81
N ALA A 164 11.90 10.71 -10.27
CA ALA A 164 11.61 11.41 -9.02
C ALA A 164 12.36 10.76 -7.85
N LEU A 165 12.30 9.43 -7.77
CA LEU A 165 13.04 8.65 -6.77
C LEU A 165 14.55 8.89 -6.86
N GLU A 166 15.13 8.82 -8.06
CA GLU A 166 16.56 9.05 -8.29
C GLU A 166 17.01 10.44 -7.81
N ARG A 167 16.23 11.49 -8.11
CA ARG A 167 16.49 12.85 -7.62
C ARG A 167 16.52 12.90 -6.09
N MET A 168 15.58 12.23 -5.42
CA MET A 168 15.54 12.18 -3.96
C MET A 168 16.80 11.51 -3.38
N MET A 169 17.29 10.43 -3.99
CA MET A 169 18.54 9.78 -3.56
C MET A 169 19.75 10.73 -3.63
N THR A 170 19.84 11.53 -4.70
CA THR A 170 20.96 12.48 -4.87
C THR A 170 20.91 13.63 -3.86
N THR A 171 19.72 14.10 -3.51
CA THR A 171 19.55 15.15 -2.49
C THR A 171 19.96 14.67 -1.11
N THR A 172 19.53 13.46 -0.70
CA THR A 172 19.87 12.88 0.60
C THR A 172 21.38 12.70 0.77
N THR A 173 22.09 12.31 -0.30
CA THR A 173 23.54 12.10 -0.28
C THR A 173 24.33 13.40 -0.15
N THR A 174 23.84 14.51 -0.73
CA THR A 174 24.55 15.80 -0.73
C THR A 174 24.49 16.49 0.64
N THR A 175 23.38 16.35 1.37
CA THR A 175 23.23 16.89 2.73
C THR A 175 24.17 16.22 3.74
N THR A 176 24.55 14.96 3.53
CA THR A 176 25.45 14.23 4.45
C THR A 176 26.93 14.55 4.23
N THR A 177 27.33 15.14 3.10
CA THR A 177 28.75 15.40 2.77
C THR A 177 29.22 16.83 3.11
N THR A 178 28.34 17.72 3.61
CA THR A 178 28.68 19.15 3.87
C THR A 178 28.84 19.48 5.36
N GLN A 179 29.33 18.53 6.17
CA GLN A 179 29.63 18.75 7.59
C GLN A 179 31.02 18.24 8.00
N GLU A 180 32.06 18.47 7.18
CA GLU A 180 33.45 18.39 7.65
C GLU A 180 34.31 19.46 6.95
N LYS A 181 34.68 20.50 7.72
CA LYS A 181 35.60 21.66 7.49
C LYS A 181 34.87 22.96 7.85
N ASP A 182 35.24 23.76 8.86
CA ASP A 182 36.49 23.97 9.57
C ASP A 182 36.18 24.46 11.00
N THR A 183 36.86 23.94 12.03
CA THR A 183 37.34 24.73 13.18
C THR A 183 38.40 23.92 13.92
N ASP A 184 39.62 24.45 13.92
CA ASP A 184 40.75 23.97 14.69
C ASP A 184 40.61 24.31 16.20
N GLU A 185 41.11 23.36 17.01
CA GLU A 185 41.70 23.44 18.37
C GLU A 185 40.90 23.99 19.57
N GLU A 186 40.53 23.10 20.52
CA GLU A 186 41.31 22.88 21.76
C GLU A 186 40.78 21.69 22.60
N ALA A 187 41.71 21.04 23.32
CA ALA A 187 41.61 19.71 23.91
C ALA A 187 40.73 19.58 25.18
N ARG A 188 40.07 18.42 25.34
CA ARG A 188 39.94 17.72 26.64
C ARG A 188 39.48 16.26 26.48
N GLU A 189 40.26 15.36 27.07
CA GLU A 189 40.01 13.92 27.24
C GLU A 189 38.75 13.64 28.07
N SER A 190 37.95 12.64 27.68
CA SER A 190 37.51 11.57 28.59
C SER A 190 36.69 10.46 27.87
N SER A 191 37.16 9.23 28.09
CA SER A 191 36.45 7.93 28.15
C SER A 191 35.54 7.46 27.00
N ALA A 192 35.96 6.34 26.42
CA ALA A 192 35.22 5.47 25.51
C ALA A 192 34.32 4.48 26.28
N GLU A 193 33.10 4.29 25.76
CA GLU A 193 32.28 3.05 25.76
C GLU A 193 31.11 3.31 24.79
N ASP A 194 31.19 2.83 23.56
CA ASP A 194 30.69 1.52 23.07
C ASP A 194 29.15 1.51 22.84
N GLY A 195 28.74 1.42 21.58
CA GLY A 195 27.32 1.43 21.21
C GLY A 195 27.07 1.79 19.76
N ILE A 196 27.21 0.80 18.88
CA ILE A 196 26.92 0.86 17.45
C ILE A 196 25.44 1.20 17.24
N GLU A 197 25.12 2.48 17.01
CA GLU A 197 23.91 2.86 16.28
C GLU A 197 24.29 3.12 14.82
N LYS A 198 24.22 2.05 14.02
CA LYS A 198 23.98 2.19 12.59
C LYS A 198 22.59 2.83 12.43
N GLY A 199 22.54 4.16 12.53
CA GLY A 199 21.46 4.94 11.98
C GLY A 199 21.46 4.69 10.48
N SER A 200 20.64 3.75 10.03
CA SER A 200 20.23 3.71 8.64
C SER A 200 19.69 5.10 8.34
N ALA A 201 20.40 5.88 7.53
CA ALA A 201 19.90 7.14 7.04
C ALA A 201 18.45 6.88 6.58
N GLU A 202 17.49 7.43 7.32
CA GLU A 202 16.08 7.17 7.06
C GLU A 202 15.83 7.50 5.60
N MET A 203 15.50 6.48 4.83
CA MET A 203 15.21 6.59 3.41
C MET A 203 13.91 7.37 3.27
N SER A 204 13.97 8.70 3.37
CA SER A 204 12.82 9.58 3.24
C SER A 204 12.42 9.69 1.77
N TYR A 205 11.83 8.60 1.27
CA TYR A 205 11.21 8.51 -0.05
C TYR A 205 9.69 8.62 0.04
N GLY A 206 9.14 8.90 1.23
CA GLY A 206 7.71 9.03 1.46
C GLY A 206 7.04 10.03 0.51
N SER A 207 7.72 11.11 0.10
CA SER A 207 7.21 12.11 -0.84
C SER A 207 7.31 11.70 -2.33
N CYS A 208 7.90 10.54 -2.65
CA CYS A 208 8.03 10.08 -4.03
C CYS A 208 6.63 9.89 -4.64
N PRO A 209 6.32 10.57 -5.76
CA PRO A 209 5.02 10.43 -6.40
C PRO A 209 4.90 9.06 -7.07
N VAL A 210 3.72 8.47 -6.95
CA VAL A 210 3.30 7.27 -7.67
C VAL A 210 1.91 7.47 -8.25
N ILE A 211 1.63 6.84 -9.38
CA ILE A 211 0.35 6.94 -10.06
C ILE A 211 -0.51 5.77 -9.60
N MET A 212 -1.70 6.04 -9.05
CA MET A 212 -2.70 5.03 -8.73
C MET A 212 -3.81 5.06 -9.78
N VAL A 213 -4.09 3.92 -10.42
CA VAL A 213 -5.10 3.79 -11.49
C VAL A 213 -6.24 2.88 -11.04
N GLU A 214 -7.47 3.36 -11.13
CA GLU A 214 -8.65 2.52 -10.94
C GLU A 214 -8.89 1.63 -12.17
N GLU A 215 -9.08 0.34 -11.93
CA GLU A 215 -9.35 -0.63 -12.99
C GLU A 215 -10.70 -0.37 -13.67
N ASN A 216 -11.77 -0.24 -12.90
CA ASN A 216 -13.12 -0.24 -13.46
C ASN A 216 -13.62 1.15 -13.85
N PHE A 217 -12.75 2.17 -13.89
CA PHE A 217 -13.18 3.54 -14.19
C PHE A 217 -13.37 3.80 -15.71
N PRO A 218 -14.50 4.40 -16.12
CA PRO A 218 -15.68 4.72 -15.32
C PRO A 218 -16.54 3.46 -15.07
N ASP A 219 -16.88 3.19 -13.81
CA ASP A 219 -17.68 1.99 -13.50
C ASP A 219 -19.13 2.30 -13.85
N ARG A 220 -19.63 1.78 -14.97
CA ARG A 220 -21.00 2.09 -15.41
C ARG A 220 -22.09 1.40 -14.57
N ARG A 221 -21.71 0.49 -13.67
CA ARG A 221 -22.65 -0.31 -12.86
C ARG A 221 -22.89 0.27 -11.47
N ARG A 222 -21.93 1.03 -10.95
CA ARG A 222 -22.08 1.77 -9.69
C ARG A 222 -22.76 3.12 -9.99
N ARG A 223 -23.74 3.49 -9.18
CA ARG A 223 -24.55 4.71 -9.38
C ARG A 223 -23.76 5.97 -9.00
N ASP A 224 -22.71 5.78 -8.19
CA ASP A 224 -21.76 6.73 -7.63
C ASP A 224 -20.46 6.83 -8.42
N SER A 225 -20.15 5.84 -9.27
CA SER A 225 -19.17 5.99 -10.35
C SER A 225 -19.82 6.77 -11.48
N ASN A 226 -20.12 8.02 -11.15
CA ASN A 226 -20.44 9.04 -12.12
C ASN A 226 -19.32 8.99 -13.18
N PRO A 227 -19.62 8.95 -14.50
CA PRO A 227 -18.67 9.49 -15.47
C PRO A 227 -18.39 10.90 -14.97
N ALA A 228 -17.20 11.09 -14.39
CA ALA A 228 -16.87 12.19 -13.51
C ALA A 228 -17.54 13.50 -13.93
N ASP A 229 -18.08 14.24 -12.98
CA ASP A 229 -18.13 15.70 -13.11
C ASP A 229 -16.74 16.11 -13.59
N GLY A 230 -16.62 16.58 -14.84
CA GLY A 230 -15.59 16.26 -15.86
C GLY A 230 -14.08 16.31 -15.57
N GLU A 231 -13.62 16.37 -14.33
CA GLU A 231 -12.24 16.60 -13.93
C GLU A 231 -11.46 15.36 -13.47
N TYR A 232 -12.13 14.25 -13.12
CA TYR A 232 -11.46 13.04 -12.60
C TYR A 232 -11.25 11.96 -13.69
N PRO A 233 -10.00 11.61 -14.03
CA PRO A 233 -9.68 10.70 -15.14
C PRO A 233 -9.61 9.20 -14.77
N GLY A 234 -10.01 8.82 -13.55
CA GLY A 234 -9.88 7.44 -13.07
C GLY A 234 -8.47 7.04 -12.64
N TRP A 235 -7.65 8.02 -12.32
CA TRP A 235 -6.32 7.86 -11.75
C TRP A 235 -5.93 9.13 -10.99
N THR A 236 -4.97 9.01 -10.06
CA THR A 236 -4.42 10.15 -9.34
C THR A 236 -2.96 9.93 -8.96
N GLN A 237 -2.24 11.00 -8.62
CA GLN A 237 -0.88 10.91 -8.08
C GLN A 237 -0.92 10.95 -6.56
N VAL A 238 -0.18 10.05 -5.92
CA VAL A 238 -0.09 9.96 -4.46
C VAL A 238 1.38 9.87 -4.05
N ALA A 239 1.71 10.37 -2.88
CA ALA A 239 3.00 10.15 -2.25
C ALA A 239 3.10 8.68 -1.78
N LEU A 240 4.31 8.10 -1.82
CA LEU A 240 4.54 6.73 -1.31
C LEU A 240 4.05 6.54 0.13
N SER A 241 4.22 7.54 0.99
CA SER A 241 3.77 7.53 2.39
C SER A 241 2.23 7.47 2.54
N ALA A 242 1.49 7.87 1.50
CA ALA A 242 0.03 7.92 1.50
C ALA A 242 -0.62 6.63 0.94
N VAL A 243 0.15 5.67 0.42
CA VAL A 243 -0.39 4.47 -0.25
C VAL A 243 -1.33 3.68 0.66
N VAL A 244 -0.95 3.44 1.91
CA VAL A 244 -1.80 2.68 2.86
C VAL A 244 -3.10 3.42 3.17
N GLU A 245 -3.04 4.74 3.34
CA GLU A 245 -4.21 5.57 3.58
C GLU A 245 -5.20 5.53 2.42
N VAL A 246 -4.68 5.58 1.19
CA VAL A 246 -5.51 5.50 -0.03
C VAL A 246 -6.16 4.13 -0.16
N LEU A 247 -5.38 3.05 0.03
CA LEU A 247 -5.91 1.68 0.01
C LEU A 247 -6.97 1.46 1.09
N GLU A 248 -6.75 1.98 2.30
CA GLU A 248 -7.73 1.93 3.38
C GLU A 248 -9.00 2.69 3.02
N GLY A 249 -8.88 3.94 2.55
CA GLY A 249 -10.04 4.77 2.20
C GLY A 249 -10.89 4.16 1.08
N MET A 250 -10.28 3.41 0.17
CA MET A 250 -10.96 2.68 -0.90
C MET A 250 -11.82 1.50 -0.45
N ARG A 251 -11.56 0.94 0.75
CA ARG A 251 -12.35 -0.17 1.31
C ARG A 251 -13.77 0.25 1.66
N PHE A 252 -13.97 1.51 2.04
CA PHE A 252 -15.27 2.04 2.46
C PHE A 252 -16.13 2.57 1.31
N GLY A 253 -16.02 1.95 0.14
CA GLY A 253 -16.80 2.31 -1.05
C GLY A 253 -16.31 3.56 -1.79
N ASN A 254 -15.37 4.34 -1.23
CA ASN A 254 -14.81 5.51 -1.90
C ASN A 254 -13.99 5.12 -3.15
N GLY A 255 -14.10 5.92 -4.21
CA GLY A 255 -13.17 5.87 -5.35
C GLY A 255 -11.87 6.62 -5.06
N LEU A 256 -10.86 6.47 -5.93
CA LEU A 256 -9.65 7.28 -5.89
C LEU A 256 -9.95 8.77 -6.16
N SER A 257 -11.13 9.10 -6.70
CA SER A 257 -11.60 10.49 -6.88
C SER A 257 -11.51 11.33 -5.60
N ARG A 258 -11.67 10.74 -4.41
CA ARG A 258 -11.52 11.43 -3.12
C ARG A 258 -10.12 11.98 -2.88
N PHE A 259 -9.10 11.35 -3.47
CA PHE A 259 -7.70 11.72 -3.32
C PHE A 259 -7.22 12.58 -4.50
N HIS A 260 -8.09 12.84 -5.48
CA HIS A 260 -7.73 13.54 -6.71
C HIS A 260 -7.86 15.05 -6.59
N ARG A 261 -6.84 15.75 -7.08
CA ARG A 261 -6.90 17.16 -7.47
C ARG A 261 -6.09 17.34 -8.76
N SER A 262 -6.65 18.06 -9.72
CA SER A 262 -6.00 18.26 -11.02
C SER A 262 -4.59 18.85 -10.86
N GLY A 263 -3.59 18.16 -11.42
CA GLY A 263 -2.19 18.56 -11.39
C GLY A 263 -1.49 18.52 -10.03
N ARG A 264 -2.09 17.90 -8.99
CA ARG A 264 -1.51 17.82 -7.65
C ARG A 264 -1.25 16.39 -7.20
N ILE A 265 -0.32 16.23 -6.27
CA ILE A 265 0.02 14.95 -5.64
C ILE A 265 -0.61 14.90 -4.25
N TYR A 266 -1.35 13.83 -3.95
CA TYR A 266 -1.89 13.59 -2.61
C TYR A 266 -0.78 13.18 -1.65
N LEU A 267 -0.58 13.93 -0.56
CA LEU A 267 0.49 13.70 0.40
C LEU A 267 0.06 12.86 1.62
N GLY A 268 -1.22 12.51 1.71
CA GLY A 268 -1.83 11.95 2.92
C GLY A 268 -2.51 13.03 3.76
N GLU A 269 -3.33 12.61 4.72
CA GLU A 269 -3.96 13.50 5.72
C GLU A 269 -4.75 14.67 5.12
N SER A 270 -5.40 14.45 3.98
CA SER A 270 -6.11 15.50 3.24
C SER A 270 -5.21 16.66 2.81
N GLN A 271 -3.94 16.39 2.46
CA GLN A 271 -2.99 17.38 1.94
C GLN A 271 -2.58 17.08 0.49
N TRP A 272 -2.28 18.14 -0.26
CA TRP A 272 -1.85 18.07 -1.67
C TRP A 272 -0.74 19.08 -1.96
N SER A 273 0.28 18.67 -2.72
CA SER A 273 1.29 19.56 -3.33
C SER A 273 0.98 19.85 -4.78
#